data_AF-A0A8H6XYH7-F1
#
_entry.id   AF-A0A8H6XYH7-F1
#
_cell.length_a   1.000
_cell.length_b   1.000
_cell.length_c   1.000
_cell.angle_alpha   90.00
_cell.angle_beta   90.00
_cell.angle_gamma   90.00
#
_symmetry.space_group_name_H-M   'P 1'
#
loop_
_entity.id
_entity.type
_entity.pdbx_description
1 polymer ?
#
loop_
_entity_poly.entity_id
_entity_poly.type
_entity_poly.pdbx_seq_one_letter_code
_entity_poly.pdbx_strand_id
1 'polypeptide(L)'
;MLEVVFYAGSPLPQYIRDLYIIDGQGREFDPKWVNDKLPLVILSSITCISSLSLEQVDFSGLSGATLAALGGVTARVTRVELTYVRFKDLADCLAFLGAAVTLRSLTSCITSFKDEVWSPRPVVTTILPELVELELESDDDPLLDLLCSTSSPPCIRAFSLYLGSNNISAVASFLGHLGPSLTHLHIQSFSSDRTPSDMNVQGTDLSKNPNLKKIIFGPNSSQWIVKILVTATPTLELVYMQLSPDYSDFPSLRRIFMTEGIFAV
;
A
#
# COMPACT_ATOMS: atom_id res chain seq x y z
N MET A 1 1.39 -11.04 -23.59
CA MET A 1 0.54 -12.10 -24.16
C MET A 1 -0.50 -12.49 -23.13
N LEU A 2 -1.62 -11.76 -23.09
CA LEU A 2 -2.85 -12.07 -22.36
C LEU A 2 -4.01 -11.56 -23.23
N GLU A 3 -3.98 -11.96 -24.50
CA GLU A 3 -4.98 -11.60 -25.52
C GLU A 3 -6.10 -12.64 -25.58
N VAL A 4 -6.14 -13.56 -24.62
CA VAL A 4 -7.08 -14.68 -24.60
C VAL A 4 -7.73 -14.69 -23.22
N VAL A 5 -9.02 -14.31 -23.18
CA VAL A 5 -10.11 -14.74 -22.26
C VAL A 5 -11.21 -13.67 -22.20
N PHE A 6 -10.96 -12.43 -22.61
CA PHE A 6 -11.92 -11.33 -22.52
C PHE A 6 -12.72 -11.10 -23.81
N TYR A 7 -13.70 -11.95 -24.09
CA TYR A 7 -14.80 -11.64 -25.01
C TYR A 7 -16.13 -11.62 -24.26
N ALA A 8 -17.08 -10.79 -24.72
CA ALA A 8 -18.39 -10.67 -24.11
C ALA A 8 -19.10 -12.04 -24.08
N GLY A 9 -19.46 -12.52 -22.89
CA GLY A 9 -20.12 -13.83 -22.69
C GLY A 9 -19.19 -15.00 -22.36
N SER A 10 -17.87 -14.81 -22.34
CA SER A 10 -16.93 -15.83 -21.84
C SER A 10 -17.18 -16.08 -20.34
N PRO A 11 -17.49 -17.32 -19.90
CA PRO A 11 -17.61 -17.62 -18.48
C PRO A 11 -16.21 -17.58 -17.87
N LEU A 12 -15.89 -16.47 -17.21
CA LEU A 12 -14.69 -16.41 -16.38
C LEU A 12 -14.77 -17.50 -15.30
N PRO A 13 -13.72 -18.31 -15.12
CA PRO A 13 -13.77 -19.37 -14.15
C PRO A 13 -14.00 -18.85 -12.72
N GLN A 14 -14.97 -19.43 -12.01
CA GLN A 14 -15.32 -19.03 -10.65
C GLN A 14 -14.20 -19.30 -9.62
N TYR A 15 -13.17 -20.06 -9.99
CA TYR A 15 -12.02 -20.33 -9.12
C TYR A 15 -10.98 -19.19 -9.11
N ILE A 16 -11.13 -18.16 -9.94
CA ILE A 16 -10.19 -17.01 -9.95
C ILE A 16 -10.31 -16.27 -8.61
N ARG A 17 -9.18 -16.19 -7.90
CA ARG A 17 -9.05 -15.51 -6.60
C ARG A 17 -8.24 -14.22 -6.67
N ASP A 18 -7.32 -14.15 -7.61
CA ASP A 18 -6.39 -13.04 -7.77
C ASP A 18 -6.62 -12.38 -9.12
N LEU A 19 -6.97 -11.09 -9.09
CA LEU A 19 -7.07 -10.26 -10.28
C LEU A 19 -5.88 -9.31 -10.31
N TYR A 20 -5.10 -9.39 -11.38
CA TYR A 20 -3.96 -8.53 -11.60
C TYR A 20 -4.16 -7.73 -12.88
N ILE A 21 -4.15 -6.40 -12.74
CA ILE A 21 -4.30 -5.45 -13.84
C ILE A 21 -3.03 -4.64 -13.89
N ILE A 22 -2.25 -4.84 -14.94
CA ILE A 22 -1.08 -4.04 -15.25
C ILE A 22 -1.39 -3.24 -16.50
N ASP A 23 -1.10 -1.94 -16.49
CA ASP A 23 -1.00 -1.19 -17.73
C ASP A 23 0.38 -1.38 -18.37
N GLY A 24 0.39 -1.61 -19.68
CA GLY A 24 1.56 -2.12 -20.39
C GLY A 24 2.76 -1.18 -20.36
N GLN A 25 3.89 -1.69 -19.86
CA GLN A 25 5.17 -0.98 -19.82
C GLN A 25 5.58 -0.43 -21.21
N GLY A 26 5.81 0.88 -21.29
CA GLY A 26 6.45 1.52 -22.44
C GLY A 26 5.55 1.87 -23.64
N ARG A 27 4.22 1.84 -23.49
CA ARG A 27 3.29 2.45 -24.47
C ARG A 27 2.62 3.67 -23.84
N GLU A 28 2.30 4.69 -24.65
CA GLU A 28 1.43 5.78 -24.18
C GLU A 28 0.20 5.17 -23.50
N PHE A 29 -0.09 5.63 -22.29
CA PHE A 29 -1.29 5.27 -21.54
C PHE A 29 -2.50 5.28 -22.49
N ASP A 30 -3.08 4.09 -22.77
CA ASP A 30 -4.32 3.99 -23.53
C ASP A 30 -5.47 3.64 -22.56
N PRO A 31 -6.02 4.64 -21.85
CA PRO A 31 -7.14 4.45 -20.93
C PRO A 31 -8.35 3.83 -21.63
N LYS A 32 -8.40 3.90 -22.97
CA LYS A 32 -9.49 3.33 -23.76
C LYS A 32 -9.57 1.83 -23.58
N TRP A 33 -8.47 1.09 -23.48
CA TRP A 33 -8.59 -0.36 -23.25
C TRP A 33 -9.26 -0.67 -21.91
N VAL A 34 -8.81 -0.02 -20.82
CA VAL A 34 -9.39 -0.24 -19.48
C VAL A 34 -10.86 0.20 -19.48
N ASN A 35 -11.17 1.34 -20.09
CA ASN A 35 -12.54 1.86 -20.16
C ASN A 35 -13.47 1.03 -21.06
N ASP A 36 -12.96 0.52 -22.17
CA ASP A 36 -13.76 -0.21 -23.14
C ASP A 36 -13.95 -1.66 -22.73
N LYS A 37 -12.96 -2.26 -22.06
CA LYS A 37 -12.95 -3.70 -21.75
C LYS A 37 -13.33 -4.00 -20.32
N LEU A 38 -12.81 -3.28 -19.32
CA LEU A 38 -13.02 -3.65 -17.92
C LEU A 38 -14.49 -3.65 -17.48
N PRO A 39 -15.36 -2.71 -17.92
CA PRO A 39 -16.79 -2.79 -17.63
C PRO A 39 -17.51 -3.95 -18.33
N LEU A 40 -17.01 -4.36 -19.51
CA LEU A 40 -17.59 -5.43 -20.33
C LEU A 40 -17.13 -6.83 -19.92
N VAL A 41 -15.90 -6.92 -19.40
CA VAL A 41 -15.45 -8.08 -18.65
C VAL A 41 -16.37 -8.17 -17.45
N ILE A 42 -17.12 -9.25 -17.38
CA ILE A 42 -18.20 -9.41 -16.41
C ILE A 42 -17.59 -9.55 -15.01
N LEU A 43 -17.15 -8.45 -14.41
CA LEU A 43 -16.66 -8.37 -13.03
C LEU A 43 -17.78 -8.73 -12.05
N SER A 44 -19.05 -8.60 -12.47
CA SER A 44 -20.18 -9.16 -11.75
C SER A 44 -20.20 -10.70 -11.68
N SER A 45 -19.59 -11.40 -12.66
CA SER A 45 -19.48 -12.87 -12.69
C SER A 45 -18.34 -13.40 -11.83
N ILE A 46 -17.32 -12.58 -11.56
CA ILE A 46 -16.20 -12.99 -10.71
C ILE A 46 -16.57 -12.72 -9.25
N THR A 47 -17.25 -13.68 -8.65
CA THR A 47 -17.74 -13.58 -7.26
C THR A 47 -16.71 -13.98 -6.22
N CYS A 48 -15.58 -14.53 -6.64
CA CYS A 48 -14.64 -15.22 -5.77
C CYS A 48 -13.30 -14.50 -5.58
N ILE A 49 -13.12 -13.31 -6.16
CA ILE A 49 -11.89 -12.53 -6.02
C ILE A 49 -11.66 -12.18 -4.55
N SER A 50 -10.47 -12.52 -4.06
CA SER A 50 -9.98 -12.16 -2.73
C SER A 50 -8.79 -11.19 -2.77
N SER A 51 -8.13 -11.06 -3.92
CA SER A 51 -6.97 -10.19 -4.11
C SER A 51 -7.09 -9.38 -5.40
N LEU A 52 -6.85 -8.07 -5.31
CA LEU A 52 -6.75 -7.15 -6.44
C LEU A 52 -5.38 -6.49 -6.44
N SER A 53 -4.65 -6.61 -7.54
CA SER A 53 -3.36 -5.96 -7.72
C SER A 53 -3.42 -5.07 -8.96
N LEU A 54 -3.13 -3.79 -8.78
CA LEU A 54 -3.20 -2.74 -9.80
C LEU A 54 -1.80 -2.14 -9.96
N GLU A 55 -1.26 -2.23 -11.17
CA GLU A 55 0.08 -1.75 -11.47
C GLU A 55 0.06 -0.79 -12.66
N GLN A 56 0.67 0.39 -12.49
CA GLN A 56 0.81 1.43 -13.51
C GLN A 56 -0.52 1.94 -14.07
N VAL A 57 -1.58 1.92 -13.26
CA VAL A 57 -2.94 2.34 -13.67
C VAL A 57 -3.18 3.82 -13.36
N ASP A 58 -3.60 4.62 -14.35
CA ASP A 58 -4.05 6.00 -14.14
C ASP A 58 -5.59 6.08 -14.05
N PHE A 59 -6.09 6.22 -12.82
CA PHE A 59 -7.51 6.38 -12.49
C PHE A 59 -8.10 7.70 -12.99
N SER A 60 -7.28 8.74 -13.22
CA SER A 60 -7.78 10.06 -13.63
C SER A 60 -8.42 10.06 -15.02
N GLY A 61 -8.11 9.05 -15.84
CA GLY A 61 -8.69 8.83 -17.17
C GLY A 61 -9.84 7.82 -17.21
N LEU A 62 -10.26 7.25 -16.08
CA LEU A 62 -11.26 6.19 -16.06
C LEU A 62 -12.70 6.73 -16.10
N SER A 63 -13.56 6.04 -16.86
CA SER A 63 -14.98 6.34 -16.94
C SER A 63 -15.70 5.95 -15.64
N GLY A 64 -16.84 6.60 -15.36
CA GLY A 64 -17.65 6.25 -14.19
C GLY A 64 -18.12 4.78 -14.18
N ALA A 65 -18.35 4.17 -15.35
CA ALA A 65 -18.71 2.76 -15.45
C ALA A 65 -17.55 1.85 -15.03
N THR A 66 -16.32 2.20 -15.42
CA THR A 66 -15.09 1.50 -15.05
C THR A 66 -14.83 1.58 -13.55
N LEU A 67 -14.97 2.79 -12.97
CA LEU A 67 -14.81 3.01 -11.54
C LEU A 67 -15.85 2.23 -10.73
N ALA A 68 -17.11 2.21 -11.19
CA ALA A 68 -18.16 1.41 -10.55
C ALA A 68 -17.87 -0.10 -10.61
N ALA A 69 -17.35 -0.59 -11.74
CA ALA A 69 -16.99 -1.99 -11.91
C ALA A 69 -15.81 -2.38 -10.98
N LEU A 70 -14.77 -1.54 -10.92
CA LEU A 70 -13.66 -1.68 -9.99
C LEU A 70 -14.14 -1.65 -8.54
N GLY A 71 -14.98 -0.67 -8.16
CA GLY A 71 -15.56 -0.58 -6.82
C GLY A 71 -16.33 -1.85 -6.42
N GLY A 72 -17.07 -2.47 -7.36
CA GLY A 72 -17.75 -3.74 -7.14
C GLY A 72 -16.82 -4.92 -6.87
N VAL A 73 -15.64 -4.95 -7.51
CA VAL A 73 -14.58 -5.93 -7.23
C VAL A 73 -13.94 -5.64 -5.88
N THR A 74 -13.52 -4.39 -5.67
CA THR A 74 -12.84 -3.93 -4.46
C THR A 74 -13.67 -4.17 -3.21
N ALA A 75 -15.00 -4.11 -3.30
CA ALA A 75 -15.90 -4.41 -2.18
C ALA A 75 -15.89 -5.88 -1.70
N ARG A 76 -15.24 -6.79 -2.45
CA ARG A 76 -15.20 -8.23 -2.16
C ARG A 76 -13.81 -8.71 -1.77
N VAL A 77 -12.78 -7.90 -2.00
CA VAL A 77 -11.40 -8.34 -1.80
C VAL A 77 -10.98 -8.16 -0.34
N THR A 78 -10.08 -9.03 0.08
CA THR A 78 -9.39 -8.96 1.37
C THR A 78 -7.98 -8.40 1.23
N ARG A 79 -7.46 -8.31 0.00
CA ARG A 79 -6.13 -7.77 -0.31
C ARG A 79 -6.20 -6.81 -1.50
N VAL A 80 -5.55 -5.67 -1.36
CA VAL A 80 -5.35 -4.68 -2.43
C VAL A 80 -3.86 -4.33 -2.49
N GLU A 81 -3.31 -4.34 -3.68
CA GLU A 81 -1.96 -3.88 -3.99
C GLU A 81 -2.06 -2.79 -5.06
N LEU A 82 -1.51 -1.61 -4.75
CA LEU A 82 -1.44 -0.45 -5.62
C LEU A 82 0.03 -0.13 -5.88
N THR A 83 0.47 -0.20 -7.13
CA THR A 83 1.86 0.04 -7.51
C THR A 83 1.91 0.99 -8.70
N TYR A 84 2.50 2.18 -8.54
CA TYR A 84 2.49 3.25 -9.56
C TYR A 84 1.07 3.62 -10.01
N VAL A 85 0.11 3.63 -9.09
CA VAL A 85 -1.29 3.99 -9.40
C VAL A 85 -1.46 5.50 -9.26
N ARG A 86 -2.08 6.14 -10.25
CA ARG A 86 -2.37 7.58 -10.21
C ARG A 86 -3.86 7.81 -10.02
N PHE A 87 -4.26 8.45 -8.94
CA PHE A 87 -5.62 8.95 -8.74
C PHE A 87 -5.73 10.38 -9.25
N LYS A 88 -6.97 10.81 -9.53
CA LYS A 88 -7.23 12.22 -9.83
C LYS A 88 -6.92 13.08 -8.60
N ASP A 89 -7.50 12.71 -7.46
CA ASP A 89 -7.36 13.37 -6.17
C ASP A 89 -7.48 12.35 -5.02
N LEU A 90 -7.30 12.82 -3.78
CA LEU A 90 -7.41 11.98 -2.59
C LEU A 90 -8.84 11.46 -2.38
N ALA A 91 -9.87 12.20 -2.81
CA ALA A 91 -11.26 11.79 -2.66
C ALA A 91 -11.59 10.58 -3.53
N ASP A 92 -11.04 10.50 -4.74
CA ASP A 92 -11.18 9.35 -5.63
C ASP A 92 -10.49 8.10 -5.06
N CYS A 93 -9.28 8.26 -4.51
CA CYS A 93 -8.58 7.18 -3.81
C CYS A 93 -9.39 6.67 -2.61
N LEU A 94 -9.93 7.60 -1.83
CA LEU A 94 -10.80 7.31 -0.69
C LEU A 94 -12.10 6.63 -1.09
N ALA A 95 -12.73 7.03 -2.18
CA ALA A 95 -13.93 6.39 -2.69
C ALA A 95 -13.64 4.96 -3.14
N PHE A 96 -12.50 4.73 -3.79
CA PHE A 96 -12.03 3.40 -4.18
C PHE A 96 -11.77 2.51 -2.95
N LEU A 97 -10.98 2.98 -1.98
CA LEU A 97 -10.67 2.23 -0.76
C LEU A 97 -11.90 2.06 0.14
N GLY A 98 -12.79 3.05 0.20
CA GLY A 98 -14.02 3.03 0.98
C GLY A 98 -15.00 1.94 0.54
N ALA A 99 -14.90 1.47 -0.70
CA ALA A 99 -15.63 0.29 -1.15
C ALA A 99 -15.12 -1.00 -0.47
N ALA A 100 -13.84 -1.06 -0.09
CA ALA A 100 -13.13 -2.24 0.40
C ALA A 100 -13.38 -2.54 1.90
N VAL A 101 -14.64 -2.71 2.31
CA VAL A 101 -15.00 -2.88 3.72
C VAL A 101 -14.43 -4.14 4.38
N THR A 102 -14.13 -5.18 3.59
CA THR A 102 -13.51 -6.44 4.02
C THR A 102 -11.98 -6.46 3.86
N LEU A 103 -11.37 -5.32 3.50
CA LEU A 103 -9.95 -5.24 3.23
C LEU A 103 -9.15 -5.51 4.51
N ARG A 104 -8.24 -6.49 4.42
CA ARG A 104 -7.35 -6.90 5.52
C ARG A 104 -5.90 -6.51 5.28
N SER A 105 -5.51 -6.43 4.01
CA SER A 105 -4.13 -6.20 3.59
C SER A 105 -4.10 -5.14 2.48
N LEU A 106 -3.42 -4.02 2.73
CA LEU A 106 -3.23 -2.93 1.78
C LEU A 106 -1.73 -2.71 1.56
N THR A 107 -1.30 -2.82 0.31
CA THR A 107 0.01 -2.38 -0.15
C THR A 107 -0.18 -1.17 -1.07
N SER A 108 0.50 -0.07 -0.76
CA SER A 108 0.60 1.11 -1.63
C SER A 108 2.07 1.44 -1.83
N CYS A 109 2.48 1.50 -3.10
CA CYS A 109 3.81 1.91 -3.51
C CYS A 109 3.67 2.91 -4.67
N ILE A 110 4.20 4.12 -4.48
CA ILE A 110 4.21 5.18 -5.50
C ILE A 110 2.77 5.51 -5.96
N THR A 111 1.87 5.76 -5.01
CA THR A 111 0.51 6.23 -5.33
C THR A 111 0.54 7.76 -5.48
N SER A 112 0.21 8.25 -6.68
CA SER A 112 0.27 9.68 -6.99
C SER A 112 -1.11 10.29 -7.22
N PHE A 113 -1.22 11.61 -7.05
CA PHE A 113 -2.45 12.37 -7.26
C PHE A 113 -2.19 13.43 -8.35
N LYS A 114 -3.05 13.47 -9.37
CA LYS A 114 -2.89 14.40 -10.49
C LYS A 114 -3.17 15.85 -10.08
N ASP A 115 -4.24 16.05 -9.33
CA ASP A 115 -4.63 17.36 -8.80
C ASP A 115 -4.11 17.46 -7.36
N GLU A 116 -2.95 18.07 -7.16
CA GLU A 116 -2.36 18.32 -5.82
C GLU A 116 -3.12 19.37 -5.00
N VAL A 117 -4.31 19.81 -5.47
CA VAL A 117 -5.13 20.78 -4.74
C VAL A 117 -5.75 20.08 -3.54
N TRP A 118 -5.08 20.24 -2.40
CA TRP A 118 -5.55 19.79 -1.09
C TRP A 118 -6.88 20.49 -0.77
N SER A 119 -7.98 19.85 -1.15
CA SER A 119 -9.31 20.28 -0.77
C SER A 119 -9.51 20.00 0.72
N PRO A 120 -10.31 20.83 1.43
CA PRO A 120 -10.48 20.70 2.87
C PRO A 120 -10.92 19.27 3.22
N ARG A 121 -10.19 18.67 4.17
CA ARG A 121 -10.29 17.28 4.59
C ARG A 121 -11.76 16.84 4.63
N PRO A 122 -12.21 15.94 3.73
CA PRO A 122 -13.51 15.32 3.92
C PRO A 122 -13.51 14.65 5.29
N VAL A 123 -14.63 14.78 6.02
CA VAL A 123 -14.84 14.02 7.25
C VAL A 123 -15.02 12.56 6.82
N VAL A 124 -13.92 11.85 6.64
CA VAL A 124 -13.92 10.46 6.21
C VAL A 124 -14.40 9.62 7.39
N THR A 125 -15.61 9.09 7.24
CA THR A 125 -16.28 8.25 8.25
C THR A 125 -15.95 6.77 8.12
N THR A 126 -15.23 6.38 7.08
CA THR A 126 -14.97 4.98 6.75
C THR A 126 -13.48 4.75 6.57
N ILE A 127 -12.85 4.17 7.59
CA ILE A 127 -11.48 3.67 7.45
C ILE A 127 -11.53 2.16 7.67
N LEU A 128 -11.46 1.45 6.54
CA LEU A 128 -11.03 0.06 6.38
C LEU A 128 -11.04 -0.76 7.69
N PRO A 129 -12.23 -1.12 8.21
CA PRO A 129 -12.38 -1.58 9.60
C PRO A 129 -11.70 -2.92 9.88
N GLU A 130 -11.50 -3.74 8.84
CA GLU A 130 -10.82 -5.03 8.94
C GLU A 130 -9.33 -4.96 8.61
N LEU A 131 -8.77 -3.77 8.34
CA LEU A 131 -7.38 -3.63 7.93
C LEU A 131 -6.44 -4.02 9.08
N VAL A 132 -5.57 -4.99 8.83
CA VAL A 132 -4.64 -5.56 9.80
C VAL A 132 -3.20 -5.56 9.30
N GLU A 133 -3.00 -5.53 7.99
CA GLU A 133 -1.70 -5.47 7.32
C GLU A 133 -1.66 -4.22 6.46
N LEU A 134 -0.62 -3.41 6.65
CA LEU A 134 -0.42 -2.19 5.88
C LEU A 134 1.04 -2.12 5.43
N GLU A 135 1.22 -1.87 4.15
CA GLU A 135 2.51 -1.64 3.52
C GLU A 135 2.44 -0.32 2.76
N LEU A 136 3.28 0.64 3.11
CA LEU A 136 3.30 1.98 2.52
C LEU A 136 4.70 2.39 2.12
N GLU A 137 4.80 3.21 1.09
CA GLU A 137 5.97 4.04 0.83
C GLU A 137 5.79 5.42 1.46
N SER A 138 6.85 5.99 2.04
CA SER A 138 6.73 7.22 2.82
C SER A 138 6.40 8.43 1.99
N ASP A 139 6.50 8.35 0.65
CA ASP A 139 6.10 9.42 -0.25
C ASP A 139 4.57 9.38 -0.52
N ASP A 140 3.85 8.36 -0.01
CA ASP A 140 2.37 8.30 0.04
C ASP A 140 1.80 9.16 1.20
N ASP A 141 2.34 10.37 1.39
CA ASP A 141 2.00 11.31 2.48
C ASP A 141 0.49 11.46 2.73
N PRO A 142 -0.37 11.62 1.70
CA PRO A 142 -1.79 11.87 1.93
C PRO A 142 -2.53 10.69 2.56
N LEU A 143 -2.11 9.45 2.25
CA LEU A 143 -2.68 8.24 2.85
C LEU A 143 -2.24 8.09 4.30
N LEU A 144 -0.97 8.37 4.59
CA LEU A 144 -0.43 8.32 5.95
C LEU A 144 -1.08 9.38 6.86
N ASP A 145 -1.19 10.62 6.37
CA ASP A 145 -1.84 11.73 7.08
C ASP A 145 -3.32 11.45 7.35
N LEU A 146 -4.01 10.88 6.37
CA LEU A 146 -5.40 10.46 6.52
C LEU A 146 -5.52 9.46 7.66
N LEU A 147 -4.74 8.38 7.65
CA LEU A 147 -4.79 7.34 8.68
C LEU A 147 -4.47 7.91 10.08
N CYS A 148 -3.55 8.88 10.17
CA CYS A 148 -3.26 9.60 11.42
C CYS A 148 -4.39 10.53 11.88
N SER A 149 -5.19 11.06 10.95
CA SER A 149 -6.26 12.02 11.26
C SER A 149 -7.55 11.36 11.78
N THR A 150 -7.61 10.03 11.73
CA THR A 150 -8.78 9.25 12.14
C THR A 150 -8.93 9.21 13.66
N SER A 151 -10.15 9.34 14.17
CA SER A 151 -10.41 9.21 15.61
C SER A 151 -10.39 7.75 16.10
N SER A 152 -10.53 6.80 15.17
CA SER A 152 -10.54 5.36 15.43
C SER A 152 -9.75 4.66 14.33
N PRO A 153 -8.41 4.58 14.43
CA PRO A 153 -7.59 3.92 13.42
C PRO A 153 -7.89 2.41 13.35
N PRO A 154 -7.65 1.79 12.18
CA PRO A 154 -7.71 0.34 12.05
C PRO A 154 -6.67 -0.33 12.96
N CYS A 155 -6.99 -1.54 13.43
CA CYS A 155 -6.13 -2.32 14.33
C CYS A 155 -4.98 -2.99 13.55
N ILE A 156 -4.09 -2.19 12.98
CA ILE A 156 -2.96 -2.65 12.17
C ILE A 156 -1.98 -3.44 13.05
N ARG A 157 -1.79 -4.70 12.71
CA ARG A 157 -0.91 -5.66 13.42
C ARG A 157 0.46 -5.75 12.79
N ALA A 158 0.52 -5.69 11.47
CA ALA A 158 1.75 -5.72 10.70
C ALA A 158 1.85 -4.46 9.84
N PHE A 159 2.91 -3.70 10.05
CA PHE A 159 3.19 -2.48 9.31
C PHE A 159 4.56 -2.59 8.64
N SER A 160 4.59 -2.43 7.32
CA SER A 160 5.80 -2.35 6.52
C SER A 160 5.90 -0.94 5.93
N LEU A 161 7.07 -0.33 6.04
CA LEU A 161 7.30 1.03 5.60
C LEU A 161 8.58 1.13 4.78
N TYR A 162 8.46 1.70 3.59
CA TYR A 162 9.58 2.11 2.77
C TYR A 162 9.82 3.60 2.96
N LEU A 163 10.98 3.94 3.51
CA LEU A 163 11.36 5.32 3.77
C LEU A 163 12.02 5.93 2.52
N GLY A 164 11.28 6.84 1.91
CA GLY A 164 11.76 7.94 1.09
C GLY A 164 12.29 9.10 1.94
N SER A 165 12.54 10.24 1.28
CA SER A 165 13.46 11.25 1.80
C SER A 165 12.86 12.33 2.70
N ASN A 166 11.53 12.44 2.80
CA ASN A 166 10.89 13.68 3.27
C ASN A 166 9.88 13.59 4.43
N ASN A 167 9.48 12.42 4.94
CA ASN A 167 8.33 12.37 5.87
C ASN A 167 8.47 11.53 7.16
N ILE A 168 9.63 11.63 7.83
CA ILE A 168 9.93 10.88 9.06
C ILE A 168 9.03 11.26 10.24
N SER A 169 8.58 12.52 10.33
CA SER A 169 7.75 12.99 11.43
C SER A 169 6.33 12.42 11.37
N ALA A 170 5.70 12.36 10.19
CA ALA A 170 4.39 11.74 10.02
C ALA A 170 4.45 10.24 10.32
N VAL A 171 5.51 9.56 9.89
CA VAL A 171 5.77 8.15 10.21
C VAL A 171 5.85 7.92 11.72
N ALA A 172 6.63 8.75 12.44
CA ALA A 172 6.76 8.64 13.88
C ALA A 172 5.42 8.85 14.60
N SER A 173 4.64 9.83 14.15
CA SER A 173 3.28 10.07 14.65
C SER A 173 2.38 8.88 14.39
N PHE A 174 2.44 8.29 13.19
CA PHE A 174 1.63 7.14 12.80
C PHE A 174 1.95 5.90 13.64
N LEU A 175 3.23 5.57 13.82
CA LEU A 175 3.67 4.46 14.69
C LEU A 175 3.10 4.60 16.11
N GLY A 176 3.14 5.82 16.65
CA GLY A 176 2.52 6.12 17.95
C GLY A 176 1.00 5.99 17.94
N HIS A 177 0.34 6.28 16.82
CA HIS A 177 -1.12 6.17 16.63
C HIS A 177 -1.59 4.72 16.52
N LEU A 178 -0.77 3.81 15.98
CA LEU A 178 -1.09 2.36 15.93
C LEU A 178 -1.21 1.72 17.32
N GLY A 179 -0.51 2.30 18.30
CA GLY A 179 -0.63 1.92 19.71
C GLY A 179 -0.41 0.42 19.96
N PRO A 180 -1.19 -0.23 20.84
CA PRO A 180 -1.01 -1.63 21.22
C PRO A 180 -1.43 -2.64 20.14
N SER A 181 -2.01 -2.21 19.03
CA SER A 181 -2.40 -3.14 17.96
C SER A 181 -1.21 -3.67 17.17
N LEU A 182 -0.14 -2.86 17.08
CA LEU A 182 1.07 -3.19 16.34
C LEU A 182 1.85 -4.33 17.01
N THR A 183 2.17 -5.36 16.22
CA THR A 183 2.93 -6.55 16.66
C THR A 183 4.17 -6.81 15.80
N HIS A 184 4.13 -6.41 14.53
CA HIS A 184 5.20 -6.58 13.55
C HIS A 184 5.48 -5.25 12.85
N LEU A 185 6.75 -4.85 12.85
CA LEU A 185 7.20 -3.63 12.19
C LEU A 185 8.33 -3.98 11.23
N HIS A 186 8.20 -3.62 9.97
CA HIS A 186 9.25 -3.70 8.97
C HIS A 186 9.58 -2.29 8.46
N ILE A 187 10.87 -1.93 8.51
CA ILE A 187 11.35 -0.63 8.06
C ILE A 187 12.45 -0.86 7.05
N GLN A 188 12.27 -0.34 5.85
CA GLN A 188 13.27 -0.33 4.79
C GLN A 188 13.56 1.11 4.37
N SER A 189 14.82 1.42 4.04
CA SER A 189 15.23 2.76 3.60
C SER A 189 15.93 2.67 2.25
N PHE A 190 15.56 3.56 1.33
CA PHE A 190 16.12 3.57 -0.02
C PHE A 190 17.11 4.70 -0.28
N SER A 191 17.25 5.66 0.64
CA SER A 191 18.17 6.77 0.40
C SER A 191 19.63 6.33 0.55
N SER A 192 20.33 6.15 -0.56
CA SER A 192 21.80 6.11 -0.61
C SER A 192 22.43 7.49 -0.37
N ASP A 193 21.67 8.56 -0.62
CA ASP A 193 22.23 9.89 -0.86
C ASP A 193 22.12 10.88 0.31
N ARG A 194 21.39 10.54 1.38
CA ARG A 194 21.26 11.41 2.57
C ARG A 194 22.08 10.86 3.73
N THR A 195 22.90 11.73 4.32
CA THR A 195 23.74 11.36 5.45
C THR A 195 22.90 11.07 6.70
N PRO A 196 23.37 10.18 7.59
CA PRO A 196 22.68 9.80 8.82
C PRO A 196 22.24 10.91 9.77
N SER A 197 22.80 12.11 9.60
CA SER A 197 22.49 13.31 10.35
C SER A 197 21.13 13.92 10.01
N ASP A 198 20.64 13.72 8.79
CA ASP A 198 19.52 14.49 8.23
C ASP A 198 18.18 13.81 8.48
N MET A 199 18.22 12.49 8.75
CA MET A 199 17.06 11.74 9.24
C MET A 199 16.87 12.01 10.73
N ASN A 200 16.23 13.13 11.06
CA ASN A 200 15.89 13.44 12.44
C ASN A 200 14.73 12.56 12.93
N VAL A 201 15.02 11.28 13.25
CA VAL A 201 14.09 10.33 13.89
C VAL A 201 13.79 10.69 15.36
N GLN A 202 14.10 11.92 15.79
CA GLN A 202 13.73 12.43 17.12
C GLN A 202 12.20 12.52 17.19
N GLY A 203 11.57 11.50 17.78
CA GLY A 203 10.12 11.42 17.92
C GLY A 203 9.52 10.03 17.77
N THR A 204 10.29 9.05 17.26
CA THR A 204 9.80 7.66 17.21
C THR A 204 9.90 7.02 18.58
N ASP A 205 8.79 7.04 19.31
CA ASP A 205 8.64 6.45 20.63
C ASP A 205 7.76 5.19 20.54
N LEU A 206 8.40 4.02 20.56
CA LEU A 206 7.70 2.73 20.51
C LEU A 206 7.16 2.28 21.86
N SER A 207 7.32 3.07 22.93
CA SER A 207 6.69 2.76 24.23
C SER A 207 5.16 2.67 24.14
N LYS A 208 4.58 3.33 23.12
CA LYS A 208 3.16 3.28 22.78
C LYS A 208 2.72 1.96 22.12
N ASN A 209 3.66 1.11 21.72
CA ASN A 209 3.39 -0.17 21.05
C ASN A 209 3.74 -1.37 21.95
N PRO A 210 3.11 -1.53 23.13
CA PRO A 210 3.49 -2.51 24.15
C PRO A 210 3.37 -3.98 23.71
N ASN A 211 2.77 -4.27 22.56
CA ASN A 211 2.62 -5.63 22.01
C ASN A 211 3.56 -5.90 20.82
N LEU A 212 4.50 -4.99 20.54
CA LEU A 212 5.47 -5.17 19.47
C LEU A 212 6.38 -6.36 19.80
N LYS A 213 6.44 -7.33 18.89
CA LYS A 213 7.17 -8.60 19.03
C LYS A 213 8.29 -8.76 18.03
N LYS A 214 8.10 -8.31 16.79
CA LYS A 214 9.07 -8.45 15.69
C LYS A 214 9.38 -7.08 15.09
N ILE A 215 10.67 -6.76 14.97
CA ILE A 215 11.15 -5.63 14.17
C ILE A 215 12.14 -6.14 13.12
N ILE A 216 11.86 -5.83 11.87
CA ILE A 216 12.70 -6.17 10.73
C ILE A 216 13.26 -4.86 10.18
N PHE A 217 14.58 -4.84 10.00
CA PHE A 217 15.30 -3.72 9.42
C PHE A 217 15.84 -4.10 8.05
N GLY A 218 15.29 -3.53 7.00
CA GLY A 218 15.79 -3.71 5.63
C GLY A 218 17.14 -3.00 5.40
N PRO A 219 17.70 -3.09 4.19
CA PRO A 219 18.93 -2.40 3.84
C PRO A 219 18.87 -0.90 4.17
N ASN A 220 20.01 -0.31 4.54
CA ASN A 220 20.18 1.13 4.85
C ASN A 220 19.31 1.70 5.99
N SER A 221 18.64 0.86 6.78
CA SER A 221 17.81 1.29 7.93
C SER A 221 18.56 1.31 9.27
N SER A 222 19.90 1.16 9.26
CA SER A 222 20.74 1.03 10.47
C SER A 222 20.59 2.18 11.47
N GLN A 223 20.26 3.37 10.99
CA GLN A 223 20.06 4.57 11.82
C GLN A 223 18.80 4.49 12.70
N TRP A 224 17.79 3.75 12.23
CA TRP A 224 16.56 3.51 12.97
C TRP A 224 16.79 2.51 14.09
N ILE A 225 17.68 1.53 13.89
CA ILE A 225 17.94 0.45 14.85
C ILE A 225 18.28 1.00 16.24
N VAL A 226 19.30 1.86 16.34
CA VAL A 226 19.78 2.34 17.63
C VAL A 226 18.68 3.11 18.37
N LYS A 227 17.92 3.96 17.66
CA LYS A 227 16.88 4.78 18.27
C LYS A 227 15.64 3.98 18.66
N ILE A 228 15.21 3.05 17.80
CA ILE A 228 14.09 2.14 18.08
C ILE A 228 14.40 1.20 19.23
N LEU A 229 15.62 0.66 19.30
CA LEU A 229 16.00 -0.25 20.39
C LEU A 229 16.05 0.46 21.75
N VAL A 230 16.31 1.77 21.79
CA VAL A 230 16.28 2.54 23.04
C VAL A 230 14.86 2.75 23.57
N THR A 231 13.85 2.80 22.69
CA THR A 231 12.43 2.94 23.06
C THR A 231 11.67 1.61 22.98
N ALA A 232 12.37 0.51 22.75
CA ALA A 232 11.79 -0.81 22.55
C ALA A 232 11.08 -1.33 23.81
N THR A 233 10.00 -2.06 23.57
CA THR A 233 9.14 -2.61 24.61
C THR A 233 9.72 -3.91 25.16
N PRO A 234 9.42 -4.27 26.43
CA PRO A 234 9.89 -5.52 27.03
C PRO A 234 9.32 -6.78 26.36
N THR A 235 8.33 -6.64 25.47
CA THR A 235 7.71 -7.72 24.69
C THR A 235 8.43 -8.05 23.39
N LEU A 236 9.49 -7.32 23.06
CA LEU A 236 10.21 -7.50 21.82
C LEU A 236 10.96 -8.85 21.84
N GLU A 237 10.52 -9.77 21.00
CA GLU A 237 11.03 -11.15 20.94
C GLU A 237 12.11 -11.29 19.85
N LEU A 238 11.97 -10.58 18.73
CA LEU A 238 12.83 -10.73 17.57
C LEU A 238 13.20 -9.38 16.94
N VAL A 239 14.49 -9.14 16.78
CA VAL A 239 15.04 -8.02 16.01
C VAL A 239 16.13 -8.55 15.10
N TYR A 240 16.04 -8.28 13.80
CA TYR A 240 17.13 -8.58 12.88
C TYR A 240 17.20 -7.58 11.74
N MET A 241 18.40 -7.52 11.17
CA MET A 241 18.68 -6.81 9.94
C MET A 241 18.63 -7.80 8.78
N GLN A 242 17.80 -7.48 7.81
CA GLN A 242 17.65 -8.20 6.57
C GLN A 242 18.62 -7.60 5.54
N LEU A 243 19.78 -8.26 5.40
CA LEU A 243 20.87 -7.84 4.49
C LEU A 243 20.53 -8.10 3.01
N SER A 244 19.59 -9.01 2.77
CA SER A 244 19.03 -9.32 1.46
C SER A 244 17.53 -9.52 1.63
N PRO A 245 16.68 -8.95 0.76
CA PRO A 245 15.24 -9.18 0.83
C PRO A 245 14.93 -10.67 0.80
N ASP A 246 14.39 -11.18 1.89
CA ASP A 246 13.73 -12.47 1.99
C ASP A 246 12.28 -12.22 1.64
N TYR A 247 11.96 -12.50 0.38
CA TYR A 247 10.65 -12.25 -0.23
C TYR A 247 9.57 -13.21 0.26
N SER A 248 9.87 -14.12 1.20
CA SER A 248 8.91 -15.07 1.76
C SER A 248 7.97 -14.44 2.79
N ASP A 249 8.42 -13.40 3.50
CA ASP A 249 7.62 -12.71 4.51
C ASP A 249 6.68 -11.64 3.90
N PHE A 250 6.98 -11.13 2.70
CA PHE A 250 6.19 -10.09 1.99
C PHE A 250 6.20 -10.32 0.46
N PRO A 251 5.19 -11.02 -0.10
CA PRO A 251 5.18 -11.44 -1.51
C PRO A 251 5.13 -10.29 -2.53
N SER A 252 4.59 -9.13 -2.16
CA SER A 252 4.50 -7.88 -2.95
C SER A 252 5.90 -7.38 -3.36
N LEU A 253 6.89 -7.53 -2.48
CA LEU A 253 8.28 -7.11 -2.74
C LEU A 253 8.96 -7.86 -3.88
N ARG A 254 8.53 -9.10 -4.17
CA ARG A 254 9.17 -9.88 -5.24
C ARG A 254 9.00 -9.19 -6.60
N ARG A 255 7.92 -8.43 -6.81
CA ARG A 255 7.63 -7.82 -8.12
C ARG A 255 8.35 -6.51 -8.33
N ILE A 256 8.23 -5.55 -7.40
CA ILE A 256 8.82 -4.20 -7.54
C ILE A 256 10.32 -4.28 -7.86
N PHE A 257 11.06 -5.16 -7.18
CA PHE A 257 12.50 -5.34 -7.39
C PHE A 257 12.89 -6.21 -8.60
N MET A 258 11.97 -7.00 -9.16
CA MET A 258 12.25 -7.72 -10.41
C MET A 258 11.98 -6.86 -11.65
N THR A 259 11.17 -5.82 -11.51
CA THR A 259 10.79 -4.91 -12.60
C THR A 259 11.78 -3.78 -12.78
N GLU A 260 12.37 -3.27 -11.70
CA GLU A 260 13.53 -2.37 -11.77
C GLU A 260 14.80 -3.21 -11.71
N GLY A 261 15.45 -3.43 -12.87
CA GLY A 261 16.74 -4.09 -12.99
C GLY A 261 17.89 -3.29 -12.36
N ILE A 262 17.80 -2.95 -11.07
CA ILE A 262 18.88 -2.36 -10.29
C ILE A 262 19.70 -3.51 -9.70
N PHE A 263 20.45 -4.18 -10.55
CA PHE A 263 21.74 -4.72 -10.14
C PHE A 263 22.72 -3.54 -10.13
N ALA A 264 23.07 -3.06 -8.95
CA ALA A 264 24.29 -2.29 -8.79
C ALA A 264 25.35 -3.22 -8.18
N VAL A 265 26.48 -3.30 -8.88
CA VAL A 265 27.75 -3.95 -8.49
C VAL A 265 28.24 -3.41 -7.15
#